data_AF-A0A2Z5YX67-F1
#
_entry.id   AF-A0A2Z5YX67-F1
#
_cell.length_a   1.000
_cell.length_b   1.000
_cell.length_c   1.000
_cell.angle_alpha   90.00
_cell.angle_beta   90.00
_cell.angle_gamma   90.00
#
_symmetry.space_group_name_H-M   'P 1'
#
loop_
_entity.id
_entity.type
_entity.pdbx_description
1 polymer ?
#
loop_
_entity_poly.entity_id
_entity_poly.type
_entity_poly.pdbx_seq_one_letter_code
_entity_poly.pdbx_strand_id
1 'polypeptide(L)'
;MFWAWHAPPLYAAALSADAMFWLMQISITGSAAAWWIKLREAPAAVAVAALLAAMVLMGVLGALITFAGHALYAPHWLTTQVWGLAPLEDQQIAGLVMWAPGSAVYLLAAMAILYRGLSQNGRTA
;
A
#
# COMPACT_ATOMS: atom_id res chain seq x y z
N MET A 1 0.27 10.35 -2.86
CA MET A 1 1.30 9.79 -3.76
C MET A 1 0.97 8.36 -4.15
N PHE A 2 0.97 7.41 -3.20
CA PHE A 2 0.72 5.98 -3.49
C PHE A 2 -0.54 5.70 -4.35
N TRP A 3 -1.69 6.25 -3.97
CA TRP A 3 -2.94 6.09 -4.71
C TRP A 3 -2.90 6.64 -6.14
N ALA A 4 -2.25 7.79 -6.34
CA ALA A 4 -2.19 8.43 -7.66
C ALA A 4 -1.49 7.51 -8.67
N TRP A 5 -0.40 6.85 -8.25
CA TRP A 5 0.35 5.93 -9.09
C TRP A 5 -0.38 4.62 -9.41
N HIS A 6 -1.48 4.32 -8.71
CA HIS A 6 -2.35 3.19 -9.03
C HIS A 6 -3.48 3.55 -10.00
N ALA A 7 -3.65 4.84 -10.35
CA ALA A 7 -4.57 5.24 -11.40
C ALA A 7 -4.05 4.70 -12.76
N PRO A 8 -4.88 3.99 -13.55
CA PRO A 8 -4.41 3.32 -14.77
C PRO A 8 -3.65 4.21 -15.76
N PRO A 9 -4.07 5.47 -16.05
CA PRO A 9 -3.33 6.33 -16.97
C PRO A 9 -1.93 6.71 -16.44
N LEU A 10 -1.80 6.97 -15.15
CA LEU A 10 -0.53 7.38 -14.55
C LEU A 10 0.42 6.18 -14.42
N TYR A 11 -0.12 5.02 -14.07
CA TYR A 11 0.63 3.76 -14.05
C TYR A 11 1.15 3.39 -15.45
N ALA A 12 0.30 3.52 -16.47
CA ALA A 12 0.71 3.28 -17.86
C ALA A 12 1.81 4.25 -18.32
N ALA A 13 1.71 5.53 -17.93
CA ALA A 13 2.78 6.51 -18.18
C ALA A 13 4.08 6.17 -17.44
N ALA A 14 4.01 5.63 -16.22
CA ALA A 14 5.19 5.18 -15.48
C ALA A 14 5.89 4.00 -16.16
N LEU A 15 5.15 3.11 -16.83
CA LEU A 15 5.72 1.97 -17.54
C LEU A 15 6.16 2.28 -18.98
N SER A 16 5.88 3.47 -19.51
CA SER A 16 6.26 3.84 -20.88
C SER A 16 7.57 4.64 -20.96
N ALA A 17 8.10 5.14 -19.84
CA ALA A 17 9.35 5.91 -19.81
C ALA A 17 10.11 5.75 -18.49
N ASP A 18 11.41 5.45 -18.57
CA ASP A 18 12.30 5.27 -17.41
C ASP A 18 12.28 6.46 -16.44
N ALA A 19 12.23 7.69 -16.98
CA ALA A 19 12.16 8.90 -16.15
C ALA A 19 10.86 8.94 -15.32
N MET A 20 9.72 8.55 -15.91
CA MET A 20 8.45 8.50 -15.21
C MET A 20 8.40 7.35 -14.20
N PHE A 21 8.98 6.21 -14.55
CA PHE A 21 9.18 5.08 -13.63
C PHE A 21 9.96 5.53 -12.38
N TRP A 22 11.12 6.18 -12.57
CA TRP A 22 11.92 6.64 -11.43
C TRP A 22 11.24 7.75 -10.65
N LEU A 23 10.47 8.64 -11.29
CA LEU A 23 9.65 9.63 -10.60
C LEU A 23 8.60 8.96 -9.69
N MET A 24 7.94 7.91 -10.18
CA MET A 24 7.03 7.09 -9.37
C MET A 24 7.75 6.49 -8.17
N GLN A 25 8.88 5.81 -8.39
CA GLN A 25 9.63 5.14 -7.33
C GLN A 25 10.13 6.12 -6.26
N ILE A 26 10.71 7.26 -6.67
CA ILE A 26 11.23 8.28 -5.75
C ILE A 26 10.10 8.95 -4.99
N SER A 27 8.98 9.30 -5.64
CA SER A 27 7.88 9.98 -4.96
C SER A 27 7.13 9.07 -3.97
N ILE A 28 6.94 7.79 -4.29
CA ILE A 28 6.37 6.81 -3.36
C ILE A 28 7.32 6.62 -2.17
N THR A 29 8.59 6.33 -2.44
CA THR A 29 9.58 6.05 -1.38
C THR A 29 9.81 7.26 -0.48
N GLY A 30 9.99 8.45 -1.07
CA GLY A 30 10.20 9.69 -0.33
C GLY A 30 9.00 10.07 0.53
N SER A 31 7.77 9.96 -0.01
CA SER A 31 6.57 10.24 0.78
C SER A 31 6.35 9.21 1.90
N ALA A 32 6.63 7.93 1.65
CA ALA A 32 6.56 6.89 2.68
C ALA A 32 7.60 7.11 3.79
N ALA A 33 8.85 7.43 3.43
CA ALA A 33 9.91 7.69 4.40
C ALA A 33 9.57 8.91 5.29
N ALA A 34 9.13 10.01 4.68
CA ALA A 34 8.69 11.20 5.43
C ALA A 34 7.54 10.88 6.39
N TRP A 35 6.56 10.08 5.94
CA TRP A 35 5.43 9.65 6.77
C TRP A 35 5.88 8.80 7.95
N TRP A 36 6.75 7.80 7.75
CA TRP A 36 7.26 6.95 8.83
C TRP A 36 8.12 7.73 9.84
N ILE A 37 8.89 8.73 9.40
CA ILE A 37 9.62 9.63 10.31
C ILE A 37 8.62 10.35 11.24
N LYS A 38 7.56 10.94 10.67
CA LYS A 38 6.54 11.63 11.47
C LYS A 38 5.72 10.71 12.36
N LEU A 39 5.44 9.50 11.89
CA LEU A 39 4.72 8.51 12.69
C LEU A 39 5.50 8.12 13.95
N ARG A 40 6.82 8.00 13.87
CA ARG A 40 7.68 7.66 15.02
C ARG A 40 7.71 8.75 16.10
N GLU A 41 7.49 10.01 15.72
CA GLU A 41 7.45 11.16 16.62
C GLU A 41 6.05 11.41 17.19
N ALA A 42 5.01 10.78 16.62
CA ALA A 42 3.63 11.03 16.98
C ALA A 42 3.25 10.39 18.34
N PRO A 43 2.32 11.02 19.10
CA PRO A 43 1.73 10.39 20.27
C PRO A 43 1.11 9.03 19.91
N ALA A 44 1.20 8.04 20.81
CA ALA A 44 0.81 6.66 20.54
C ALA A 44 -0.60 6.51 19.93
N ALA A 45 -1.60 7.23 20.47
CA ALA A 45 -2.96 7.23 19.95
C ALA A 45 -3.05 7.75 18.50
N VAL A 46 -2.30 8.80 18.17
CA VAL A 46 -2.25 9.37 16.82
C VAL A 46 -1.55 8.42 15.86
N ALA A 47 -0.45 7.80 16.29
CA ALA A 47 0.28 6.82 15.48
C ALA A 47 -0.59 5.58 15.16
N VAL A 48 -1.30 5.04 16.16
CA VAL A 48 -2.25 3.93 15.97
C VAL A 48 -3.36 4.31 15.00
N ALA A 49 -4.00 5.47 15.19
CA ALA A 49 -5.06 5.94 14.29
C ALA A 49 -4.56 6.11 12.85
N ALA A 50 -3.36 6.68 12.67
CA ALA A 50 -2.76 6.85 11.35
C ALA A 50 -2.43 5.51 10.65
N LEU A 51 -1.93 4.52 11.41
CA LEU A 51 -1.67 3.16 10.88
C LEU A 51 -2.96 2.46 10.46
N LEU A 52 -4.01 2.55 11.27
CA LEU A 52 -5.32 1.97 10.93
C LEU A 52 -5.97 2.67 9.74
N ALA A 53 -5.85 4.00 9.65
CA ALA A 53 -6.30 4.74 8.48
C ALA A 53 -5.52 4.33 7.21
N ALA A 54 -4.20 4.17 7.29
CA ALA A 54 -3.38 3.68 6.19
C ALA A 54 -3.77 2.25 5.78
N MET A 55 -4.06 1.38 6.75
CA MET A 55 -4.58 0.02 6.52
C MET A 55 -5.91 0.04 5.76
N VAL A 56 -6.87 0.87 6.18
CA VAL A 56 -8.17 0.99 5.51
C VAL A 56 -7.99 1.52 4.08
N LEU A 57 -7.17 2.55 3.89
CA LEU A 57 -6.89 3.09 2.56
C LEU A 57 -6.21 2.04 1.65
N MET A 58 -5.25 1.27 2.18
CA MET A 58 -4.64 0.16 1.44
C MET A 58 -5.69 -0.90 1.06
N GLY A 59 -6.59 -1.23 2.00
CA GLY A 59 -7.65 -2.21 1.76
C GLY A 59 -8.67 -1.77 0.73
N VAL A 60 -9.10 -0.50 0.76
CA VAL A 60 -10.02 0.03 -0.25
C VAL A 60 -9.36 -0.01 -1.64
N LEU A 61 -8.11 0.43 -1.77
CA LEU A 61 -7.42 0.40 -3.06
C LEU A 61 -7.23 -1.04 -3.56
N GLY A 62 -6.80 -1.96 -2.69
CA GLY A 62 -6.64 -3.37 -3.05
C GLY A 62 -7.95 -4.04 -3.44
N ALA A 63 -9.04 -3.73 -2.74
CA ALA A 63 -10.38 -4.22 -3.09
C ALA A 63 -10.84 -3.68 -4.46
N LEU A 64 -10.61 -2.40 -4.75
CA LEU A 64 -10.96 -1.81 -6.05
C LEU A 64 -10.22 -2.51 -7.21
N ILE A 65 -8.94 -2.85 -7.02
CA ILE A 65 -8.14 -3.54 -8.04
C ILE A 65 -8.55 -5.01 -8.18
N THR A 66 -8.74 -5.70 -7.05
CA THR A 66 -9.09 -7.13 -7.01
C THR A 66 -10.48 -7.38 -7.56
N PHE A 67 -11.47 -6.57 -7.20
CA PHE A 67 -12.85 -6.78 -7.59
C PHE A 67 -13.25 -6.04 -8.87
N ALA A 68 -12.28 -5.47 -9.61
CA ALA A 68 -12.55 -4.90 -10.92
C ALA A 68 -13.04 -5.98 -11.89
N GLY A 69 -14.10 -5.68 -12.66
CA GLY A 69 -14.67 -6.62 -13.64
C GLY A 69 -13.84 -6.80 -14.92
N HIS A 70 -12.73 -6.10 -15.05
CA HIS A 70 -11.80 -6.18 -16.19
C HIS A 70 -10.39 -5.79 -15.76
N ALA A 71 -9.39 -6.19 -16.55
CA ALA A 71 -7.99 -5.84 -16.32
C ALA A 71 -7.77 -4.35 -16.61
N LEU A 72 -7.48 -3.58 -15.56
CA LEU A 72 -7.28 -2.13 -15.56
C LEU A 72 -5.92 -1.72 -16.16
N TYR A 73 -4.90 -2.57 -16.00
CA TYR A 73 -3.52 -2.23 -16.34
C TYR A 73 -3.09 -2.80 -17.70
N ALA A 74 -3.35 -2.02 -18.76
CA ALA A 74 -3.01 -2.38 -20.14
C ALA A 74 -1.56 -2.83 -20.39
N PRO A 75 -0.52 -2.26 -19.74
CA PRO A 75 0.86 -2.71 -19.92
C PRO A 75 1.09 -4.19 -19.61
N HIS A 76 0.22 -4.82 -18.80
CA HIS A 76 0.35 -6.22 -18.40
C HIS A 76 -0.47 -7.18 -19.26
N TRP A 77 -1.32 -6.69 -20.17
CA TRP A 77 -2.24 -7.56 -20.91
C TRP A 77 -1.58 -8.64 -21.77
N LEU A 78 -0.33 -8.44 -22.19
CA LEU A 78 0.41 -9.36 -23.07
C LEU A 78 1.64 -9.97 -22.39
N THR A 79 1.84 -9.73 -21.09
CA THR A 79 3.02 -10.20 -20.34
C THR A 79 2.69 -11.32 -19.35
N THR A 80 1.41 -11.57 -19.07
CA THR A 80 0.97 -12.56 -18.06
C THR A 80 0.87 -13.97 -18.61
N GLN A 81 0.79 -14.13 -19.94
CA GLN A 81 0.55 -15.41 -20.61
C GLN A 81 1.68 -16.42 -20.37
N VAL A 82 2.92 -15.95 -20.22
CA VAL A 82 4.07 -16.83 -19.93
C VAL A 82 3.97 -17.49 -18.55
N TRP A 83 3.12 -16.96 -17.66
CA TRP A 83 2.80 -17.52 -16.35
C TRP A 83 1.50 -18.33 -16.35
N GLY A 84 0.83 -18.48 -17.50
CA GLY A 84 -0.45 -19.16 -17.62
C GLY A 84 -1.62 -18.40 -17.00
N LEU A 85 -1.48 -17.08 -16.78
CA LEU A 85 -2.51 -16.24 -16.14
C LEU A 85 -3.21 -15.35 -17.17
N ALA A 86 -4.53 -15.26 -17.07
CA ALA A 86 -5.26 -14.19 -17.73
C ALA A 86 -4.90 -12.82 -17.09
N PRO A 87 -4.91 -11.71 -17.86
CA PRO A 87 -4.56 -10.40 -17.30
C PRO A 87 -5.42 -9.97 -16.11
N LEU A 88 -6.68 -10.41 -16.08
CA LEU A 88 -7.58 -10.17 -14.95
C LEU A 88 -7.16 -10.95 -13.71
N GLU A 89 -6.77 -12.22 -13.87
CA GLU A 89 -6.34 -13.08 -12.76
C GLU A 89 -5.02 -12.56 -12.14
N ASP A 90 -4.06 -12.17 -12.98
CA ASP A 90 -2.81 -11.57 -12.52
C ASP A 90 -3.05 -10.29 -11.70
N GLN A 91 -3.92 -9.39 -12.19
CA GLN A 91 -4.31 -8.19 -11.45
C GLN A 91 -5.01 -8.52 -10.13
N GLN A 92 -5.89 -9.52 -10.11
CA GLN A 92 -6.59 -9.95 -8.90
C GLN A 92 -5.61 -10.41 -7.82
N ILE A 93 -4.62 -11.22 -8.22
CA ILE A 93 -3.54 -11.67 -7.33
C ILE A 93 -2.72 -10.46 -6.86
N ALA A 94 -2.35 -9.54 -7.76
CA ALA A 94 -1.62 -8.34 -7.41
C ALA A 94 -2.38 -7.47 -6.39
N GLY A 95 -3.69 -7.29 -6.56
CA GLY A 95 -4.55 -6.57 -5.63
C GLY A 95 -4.61 -7.23 -4.24
N LEU A 96 -4.72 -8.57 -4.19
CA LEU A 96 -4.71 -9.34 -2.94
C LEU A 96 -3.35 -9.25 -2.22
N VAL A 97 -2.25 -9.38 -2.98
CA VAL A 97 -0.87 -9.29 -2.46
C VAL A 97 -0.57 -7.89 -1.95
N MET A 98 -1.09 -6.84 -2.60
CA MET A 98 -0.98 -5.47 -2.11
C MET A 98 -1.81 -5.28 -0.83
N TRP A 99 -3.03 -5.83 -0.78
CA TRP A 99 -3.97 -5.63 0.32
C TRP A 99 -3.58 -6.36 1.61
N ALA A 100 -3.58 -7.70 1.59
CA ALA A 100 -3.57 -8.49 2.82
C ALA A 100 -2.22 -8.39 3.57
N PRO A 101 -1.05 -8.61 2.92
CA PRO A 101 0.26 -8.37 3.52
C PRO A 101 0.44 -6.94 4.04
N GLY A 102 0.09 -5.93 3.23
CA GLY A 102 0.23 -4.53 3.61
C GLY A 102 -0.60 -4.18 4.85
N SER A 103 -1.83 -4.68 4.90
CA SER A 103 -2.74 -4.46 6.03
C SER A 103 -2.26 -5.15 7.30
N ALA A 104 -1.71 -6.37 7.18
CA ALA A 104 -1.13 -7.09 8.31
C ALA A 104 0.04 -6.31 8.92
N VAL A 105 0.94 -5.74 8.11
CA VAL A 105 2.06 -4.93 8.61
C VAL A 105 1.57 -3.72 9.41
N TYR A 106 0.59 -2.98 8.89
CA TYR A 106 0.04 -1.82 9.61
C TYR A 106 -0.67 -2.21 10.90
N LEU A 107 -1.45 -3.30 10.90
CA LEU A 107 -2.13 -3.80 12.08
C LEU A 107 -1.13 -4.24 13.16
N LEU A 108 -0.10 -5.01 12.78
CA LEU A 108 0.93 -5.47 13.71
C LEU A 108 1.70 -4.29 14.33
N ALA A 109 2.03 -3.27 13.54
CA ALA A 109 2.67 -2.07 14.06
C ALA A 109 1.76 -1.32 15.05
N ALA A 110 0.47 -1.19 14.75
CA ALA A 110 -0.50 -0.55 15.64
C ALA A 110 -0.65 -1.31 16.97
N MET A 111 -0.75 -2.65 16.90
CA MET A 111 -0.81 -3.51 18.08
C MET A 111 0.46 -3.40 18.93
N ALA A 112 1.64 -3.37 18.31
CA ALA A 112 2.91 -3.22 19.02
C ALA A 112 2.99 -1.88 19.78
N ILE A 113 2.52 -0.78 19.17
CA ILE A 113 2.48 0.53 19.82
C ILE A 113 1.50 0.52 21.00
N LEU A 114 0.30 -0.03 20.80
CA LEU A 114 -0.72 -0.12 21.86
C LEU A 114 -0.23 -0.96 23.05
N TYR A 115 0.36 -2.13 22.79
CA TYR A 115 0.91 -3.00 23.82
C TYR A 115 2.02 -2.31 24.64
N ARG A 116 2.91 -1.56 23.98
CA ARG A 116 3.95 -0.78 24.65
C ARG A 116 3.37 0.36 25.49
N GLY A 117 2.31 1.02 25.03
CA GLY A 117 1.64 2.06 25.81
C GLY A 117 0.98 1.52 27.09
N LEU A 118 0.28 0.39 26.99
CA LEU A 118 -0.37 -0.25 28.15
C LEU A 118 0.65 -0.74 29.19
N SER A 119 1.75 -1.35 28.74
CA SER A 119 2.80 -1.86 29.65
C SER A 119 3.60 -0.75 30.35
N GLN A 120 3.69 0.45 29.78
CA GLN A 120 4.34 1.59 30.42
C GLN A 120 3.44 2.20 31.51
N ASN A 121 2.15 2.36 31.25
CA ASN A 121 1.20 2.89 32.23
C ASN A 121 1.05 1.98 33.45
N GLY A 122 1.11 0.66 33.28
CA GLY A 122 1.06 -0.30 34.39
C GLY A 122 2.32 -0.37 35.26
N ARG A 123 3.43 0.27 34.85
CA ARG A 123 4.67 0.37 35.65
C ARG A 123 4.79 1.69 36.43
N THR A 124 3.96 2.68 36.10
CA THR A 124 3.96 4.01 36.73
C THR A 124 2.82 4.23 37.71
N ALA A 125 1.88 3.27 37.80
CA ALA A 125 0.80 3.23 38.78
C ALA A 125 1.18 2.33 39.95
#